data_AF-A0A196SIX0-F1
#
_entry.id   AF-A0A196SIX0-F1
#
_cell.length_a   1.000
_cell.length_b   1.000
_cell.length_c   1.000
_cell.angle_alpha   90.00
_cell.angle_beta   90.00
_cell.angle_gamma   90.00
#
_symmetry.space_group_name_H-M   'P 1'
#
loop_
_entity.id
_entity.type
_entity.pdbx_description
1 polymer ?
#
loop_
_entity_poly.entity_id
_entity_poly.type
_entity_poly.pdbx_seq_one_letter_code
_entity_poly.pdbx_strand_id
1 'polypeptide(L)'
;MSEEKVDLRSIPTAADLFAFAPIIEEQCSKQNIAFMECKTKCEHPKECLSQAHAVQDCVMDTFTLVKEKCPVEFSAFTKCLDVHNTRLEDCRKTQKKFMACWNKKPEAEEKKE
;
A
#
# COMPACT_ATOMS: atom_id res chain seq x y z
N MET A 1 -5.83 -23.04 -24.47
CA MET A 1 -6.31 -21.69 -24.14
C MET A 1 -6.42 -21.64 -22.63
N SER A 2 -5.46 -21.02 -21.96
CA SER A 2 -5.45 -20.86 -20.50
C SER A 2 -6.61 -19.97 -20.10
N GLU A 3 -7.43 -20.43 -19.16
CA GLU A 3 -8.49 -19.63 -18.53
C GLU A 3 -7.87 -18.36 -17.94
N GLU A 4 -8.25 -17.20 -18.48
CA GLU A 4 -7.84 -15.92 -17.95
C GLU A 4 -8.67 -15.64 -16.70
N LYS A 5 -8.11 -15.99 -15.53
CA LYS A 5 -8.71 -15.72 -14.23
C LYS A 5 -8.68 -14.20 -14.01
N VAL A 6 -9.81 -13.53 -14.23
CA VAL A 6 -9.96 -12.09 -13.98
C VAL A 6 -9.80 -11.85 -12.48
N ASP A 7 -8.74 -11.13 -12.11
CA ASP A 7 -8.50 -10.70 -10.74
C ASP A 7 -9.45 -9.52 -10.41
N LEU A 8 -10.47 -9.77 -9.60
CA LEU A 8 -11.49 -8.80 -9.19
C LEU A 8 -11.04 -7.90 -8.01
N ARG A 9 -9.75 -7.89 -7.65
CA ARG A 9 -9.24 -7.03 -6.57
C ARG A 9 -9.45 -5.55 -6.89
N SER A 10 -9.77 -4.76 -5.85
CA SER A 10 -9.84 -3.30 -5.95
C SER A 10 -8.45 -2.75 -6.27
N ILE A 11 -8.29 -2.14 -7.45
CA ILE A 11 -7.03 -1.52 -7.85
C ILE A 11 -6.91 -0.15 -7.15
N PRO A 12 -5.79 0.16 -6.49
CA PRO A 12 -5.57 1.47 -5.89
C PRO A 12 -5.44 2.56 -6.95
N THR A 13 -6.06 3.71 -6.71
CA THR A 13 -5.85 4.92 -7.50
C THR A 13 -4.47 5.53 -7.23
N ALA A 14 -4.08 6.54 -8.01
CA ALA A 14 -2.85 7.28 -7.72
C ALA A 14 -2.90 7.91 -6.31
N ALA A 15 -4.00 8.56 -5.94
CA ALA A 15 -4.17 9.16 -4.63
C ALA A 15 -4.09 8.14 -3.49
N ASP A 16 -4.62 6.93 -3.70
CA ASP A 16 -4.45 5.81 -2.77
C ASP A 16 -2.96 5.50 -2.59
N LEU A 17 -2.23 5.20 -3.67
CA LEU A 17 -0.81 4.88 -3.62
C LEU A 17 0.02 5.96 -2.91
N PHE A 18 -0.26 7.24 -3.16
CA PHE A 18 0.39 8.35 -2.45
C PHE A 18 0.05 8.38 -0.96
N ALA A 19 -1.19 8.05 -0.58
CA ALA A 19 -1.62 8.07 0.82
C ALA A 19 -0.91 7.02 1.67
N PHE A 20 -0.78 5.78 1.17
CA PHE A 20 -0.18 4.66 1.91
C PHE A 20 1.25 4.32 1.50
N ALA A 21 1.93 5.16 0.71
CA ALA A 21 3.34 4.98 0.36
C ALA A 21 4.27 4.69 1.55
N PRO A 22 4.18 5.38 2.71
CA PRO A 22 5.00 5.05 3.88
C PRO A 22 4.74 3.64 4.43
N ILE A 23 3.51 3.14 4.27
CA ILE A 23 3.12 1.80 4.73
C ILE A 23 3.66 0.74 3.75
N ILE A 24 3.63 1.01 2.44
CA ILE A 24 4.29 0.14 1.43
C ILE A 24 5.78 0.01 1.74
N GLU A 25 6.44 1.13 2.06
CA GLU A 25 7.86 1.14 2.39
C GLU A 25 8.14 0.20 3.57
N GLU A 26 7.36 0.28 4.65
CA GLU A 26 7.53 -0.57 5.82
C GLU A 26 7.16 -2.05 5.54
N GLN A 27 5.94 -2.30 5.09
CA GLN A 27 5.36 -3.65 4.95
C GLN A 27 5.96 -4.45 3.78
N CYS A 28 6.31 -3.79 2.68
CA CYS A 28 6.77 -4.42 1.44
C CYS A 28 8.24 -4.13 1.14
N SER A 29 9.02 -3.62 2.10
CA SER A 29 10.45 -3.34 1.95
C SER A 29 11.22 -4.52 1.35
N LYS A 30 11.02 -5.74 1.89
CA LYS A 30 11.74 -6.95 1.46
C LYS A 30 11.52 -7.27 -0.02
N GLN A 31 10.27 -7.24 -0.47
CA GLN A 31 9.90 -7.53 -1.86
C GLN A 31 10.42 -6.44 -2.79
N ASN A 32 10.29 -5.18 -2.39
CA ASN A 32 10.78 -4.02 -3.15
C ASN A 32 12.31 -4.08 -3.32
N ILE A 33 13.06 -4.33 -2.26
CA ILE A 33 14.52 -4.45 -2.31
C ILE A 33 14.92 -5.60 -3.23
N ALA A 34 14.31 -6.79 -3.10
CA ALA A 34 14.60 -7.93 -3.96
C ALA A 34 14.34 -7.63 -5.46
N PHE A 35 13.25 -6.93 -5.77
CA PHE A 35 12.96 -6.49 -7.13
C PHE A 35 14.00 -5.49 -7.65
N MET A 36 14.38 -4.50 -6.83
CA MET A 36 15.40 -3.51 -7.20
C MET A 36 16.77 -4.14 -7.40
N GLU A 37 17.18 -5.07 -6.54
CA GLU A 37 18.42 -5.83 -6.70
C GLU A 37 18.43 -6.63 -8.01
N CYS A 38 17.33 -7.32 -8.33
CA CYS A 38 17.19 -8.02 -9.61
C CYS A 38 17.31 -7.05 -10.79
N LYS A 39 16.55 -5.94 -10.75
CA LYS A 39 16.53 -4.93 -11.80
C LYS A 39 17.89 -4.28 -12.03
N THR A 40 18.72 -4.12 -11.00
CA THR A 40 20.08 -3.58 -11.15
C THR A 40 21.06 -4.54 -11.85
N LYS A 41 20.76 -5.85 -11.83
CA LYS A 41 21.64 -6.91 -12.38
C LYS A 41 21.20 -7.39 -13.76
N CYS A 42 19.94 -7.19 -14.12
CA CYS A 42 19.34 -7.69 -15.36
C CYS A 42 19.07 -6.57 -16.36
N GLU A 43 19.47 -6.78 -17.63
CA GLU A 43 19.19 -5.82 -18.72
C GLU A 43 17.72 -5.91 -19.19
N HIS A 44 17.11 -7.09 -19.09
CA HIS A 44 15.75 -7.34 -19.55
C HIS A 44 14.74 -7.45 -18.41
N PRO A 45 13.62 -6.69 -18.46
CA PRO A 45 12.64 -6.64 -17.36
C PRO A 45 11.90 -7.97 -17.14
N LYS A 46 11.88 -8.87 -18.13
CA LYS A 46 11.22 -10.19 -18.03
C LYS A 46 11.88 -11.13 -17.03
N GLU A 47 13.16 -10.92 -16.74
CA GLU A 47 13.92 -11.79 -15.82
C GLU A 47 13.51 -11.59 -14.36
N CYS A 48 12.95 -10.42 -14.03
CA CYS A 48 12.53 -10.05 -12.68
C CYS A 48 11.02 -10.15 -12.44
N LEU A 49 10.27 -10.85 -13.31
CA LEU A 49 8.81 -10.94 -13.22
C LEU A 49 8.33 -11.60 -11.91
N SER A 50 9.05 -12.60 -11.42
CA SER A 50 8.69 -13.25 -10.15
C SER A 50 8.75 -12.27 -8.97
N GLN A 51 9.79 -11.44 -8.92
CA GLN A 51 9.95 -10.40 -7.90
C GLN A 51 8.93 -9.28 -8.09
N ALA A 52 8.63 -8.91 -9.33
CA ALA A 52 7.59 -7.92 -9.64
C ALA A 52 6.21 -8.38 -9.14
N HIS A 53 5.84 -9.64 -9.39
CA HIS A 53 4.59 -10.20 -8.87
C HIS A 53 4.58 -10.23 -7.34
N ALA A 54 5.70 -10.58 -6.69
CA ALA A 54 5.79 -10.55 -5.23
C ALA A 54 5.60 -9.13 -4.64
N VAL A 55 6.10 -8.09 -5.32
CA VAL A 55 5.83 -6.69 -4.95
C VAL A 55 4.35 -6.38 -5.11
N GLN A 56 3.76 -6.75 -6.25
CA GLN A 56 2.36 -6.46 -6.53
C GLN A 56 1.42 -7.15 -5.53
N ASP A 57 1.64 -8.42 -5.23
CA ASP A 57 0.84 -9.16 -4.24
C ASP A 57 0.94 -8.48 -2.86
N CYS A 58 2.15 -8.14 -2.40
CA CYS A 58 2.34 -7.45 -1.13
C CYS A 58 1.60 -6.11 -1.05
N VAL A 59 1.67 -5.29 -2.12
CA VAL A 59 1.00 -3.99 -2.16
C VAL A 59 -0.52 -4.15 -2.16
N MET A 60 -1.06 -5.12 -2.91
CA MET A 60 -2.51 -5.36 -3.00
C MET A 60 -3.08 -5.91 -1.69
N ASP A 61 -2.36 -6.80 -1.01
CA ASP A 61 -2.72 -7.30 0.31
C ASP A 61 -2.68 -6.17 1.35
N THR A 62 -1.64 -5.33 1.32
CA THR A 62 -1.51 -4.16 2.19
C THR A 62 -2.63 -3.14 1.95
N PHE A 63 -3.02 -2.91 0.70
CA PHE A 63 -4.11 -2.00 0.36
C PHE A 63 -5.45 -2.48 0.94
N THR A 64 -5.71 -3.79 0.87
CA THR A 64 -6.89 -4.41 1.49
C THR A 64 -6.88 -4.19 3.00
N LEU A 65 -5.74 -4.46 3.65
CA LEU A 65 -5.58 -4.27 5.09
C LEU A 65 -5.78 -2.80 5.52
N VAL A 66 -5.27 -1.83 4.75
CA VAL A 66 -5.45 -0.40 5.03
C VAL A 66 -6.92 -0.01 4.98
N LYS A 67 -7.65 -0.49 3.95
CA LYS A 67 -9.09 -0.22 3.80
C LYS A 67 -9.93 -0.86 4.89
N GLU A 68 -9.50 -1.99 5.44
CA GLU A 68 -10.19 -2.66 6.56
C GLU A 68 -9.87 -2.03 7.92
N LYS A 69 -8.59 -1.71 8.16
CA LYS A 69 -8.12 -1.22 9.47
C LYS A 69 -8.51 0.23 9.72
N CYS A 70 -8.40 1.10 8.71
CA CYS A 70 -8.59 2.55 8.85
C CYS A 70 -9.46 3.16 7.73
N PRO A 71 -10.67 2.62 7.46
CA PRO A 71 -11.48 3.02 6.29
C PRO A 71 -11.80 4.51 6.25
N VAL A 72 -12.15 5.09 7.41
CA VAL A 72 -12.62 6.48 7.50
C VAL A 72 -11.46 7.46 7.32
N GLU A 73 -10.38 7.27 8.05
CA GLU A 73 -9.21 8.14 7.99
C GLU A 73 -8.48 8.01 6.65
N PHE A 74 -8.40 6.80 6.10
CA PHE A 74 -7.82 6.58 4.78
C PHE A 74 -8.62 7.28 3.69
N SER A 75 -9.95 7.07 3.64
CA SER A 75 -10.84 7.74 2.69
C SER A 75 -10.79 9.27 2.79
N ALA A 76 -10.73 9.81 4.02
CA ALA A 76 -10.58 11.25 4.22
C ALA A 76 -9.25 11.79 3.69
N PHE A 77 -8.17 11.03 3.85
CA PHE A 77 -6.85 11.44 3.36
C PHE A 77 -6.73 11.32 1.84
N THR A 78 -7.16 10.21 1.25
CA THR A 78 -7.13 10.00 -0.20
C THR A 78 -7.99 11.03 -0.93
N LYS A 79 -9.18 11.34 -0.40
CA LYS A 79 -10.03 12.42 -0.93
C LYS A 79 -9.36 13.80 -0.88
N CYS A 80 -8.60 14.09 0.18
CA CYS A 80 -7.83 15.33 0.24
C CYS A 80 -6.77 15.36 -0.87
N LEU A 81 -6.01 14.28 -1.03
CA LEU A 81 -4.96 14.19 -2.05
C LEU A 81 -5.53 14.33 -3.45
N ASP A 82 -6.68 13.71 -3.72
CA ASP A 82 -7.34 13.78 -5.03
C ASP A 82 -7.73 15.22 -5.41
N VAL A 83 -8.26 15.98 -4.45
CA VAL A 83 -8.64 17.41 -4.64
C VAL A 83 -7.41 18.33 -4.78
N HIS A 84 -6.30 17.98 -4.13
CA HIS A 84 -5.11 18.83 -4.04
C HIS A 84 -3.95 18.36 -4.93
N ASN A 85 -4.22 17.62 -6.02
CA ASN A 85 -3.19 17.12 -6.95
C ASN A 85 -2.04 16.40 -6.22
N THR A 86 -2.39 15.56 -5.24
CA THR A 86 -1.48 14.78 -4.39
C THR A 86 -0.44 15.59 -3.59
N ARG A 87 -0.63 16.91 -3.45
CA ARG A 87 0.22 17.79 -2.63
C ARG A 87 0.06 17.51 -1.14
N LEU A 88 1.03 16.79 -0.58
CA LEU A 88 0.99 16.35 0.82
C LEU A 88 0.91 17.50 1.83
N GLU A 89 1.49 18.66 1.52
CA GLU A 89 1.48 19.85 2.36
C GLU A 89 0.06 20.36 2.66
N ASP A 90 -0.85 20.25 1.70
CA ASP A 90 -2.25 20.68 1.85
C ASP A 90 -3.06 19.67 2.68
N CYS A 91 -2.56 18.43 2.81
CA CYS A 91 -3.26 17.30 3.42
C CYS A 91 -2.59 16.75 4.71
N ARG A 92 -1.65 17.49 5.32
CA ARG A 92 -0.95 17.03 6.54
C ARG A 92 -1.87 16.73 7.72
N LYS A 93 -3.02 17.40 7.81
CA LYS A 93 -4.01 17.16 8.89
C LYS A 93 -4.65 15.78 8.77
N THR A 94 -5.11 15.41 7.57
CA THR A 94 -5.70 14.09 7.30
C THR A 94 -4.64 13.00 7.33
N GLN A 95 -3.43 13.28 6.82
CA GLN A 95 -2.29 12.36 6.92
C GLN A 95 -1.99 11.97 8.38
N LYS A 96 -1.91 12.96 9.30
CA LYS A 96 -1.67 12.69 10.73
C LYS A 96 -2.74 11.78 11.34
N LYS A 97 -4.02 12.01 10.99
CA LYS A 97 -5.13 11.16 11.48
C LYS A 97 -5.02 9.73 10.95
N PHE A 98 -4.73 9.60 9.66
CA PHE A 98 -4.54 8.29 9.02
C PHE A 98 -3.38 7.52 9.66
N MET A 99 -2.20 8.13 9.77
CA MET A 99 -1.04 7.47 10.38
C MET A 99 -1.27 7.17 11.87
N ALA A 100 -2.00 8.03 12.59
CA ALA A 100 -2.39 7.75 13.97
C ALA A 100 -3.31 6.51 14.07
N CYS A 101 -4.27 6.34 13.14
CA CYS A 101 -5.08 5.12 13.07
C CYS A 101 -4.22 3.89 12.74
N TRP A 102 -3.36 3.98 11.72
CA TRP A 102 -2.52 2.88 11.27
C TRP A 102 -1.61 2.35 12.39
N ASN A 103 -1.00 3.28 13.15
CA ASN A 103 -0.06 2.95 14.23
C ASN A 103 -0.74 2.47 15.52
N LYS A 104 -2.09 2.46 15.61
CA LYS A 104 -2.78 1.84 16.75
C LYS A 104 -2.47 0.34 16.76
N LYS A 105 -2.04 -0.15 17.92
CA LYS A 105 -1.94 -1.58 18.20
C LYS A 105 -3.36 -2.17 18.26
N PRO A 106 -3.59 -3.39 17.75
CA PRO A 106 -4.86 -4.08 17.95
C PRO A 106 -5.09 -4.31 19.45
N GLU A 107 -6.30 -4.05 19.94
CA GLU A 107 -6.73 -4.18 21.36
C GLU A 107 -6.85 -5.65 21.81
N ALA A 108 -5.81 -6.46 21.61
CA ALA A 108 -5.80 -7.88 21.92
C ALA A 108 -4.75 -8.28 22.96
N GLU A 109 -4.47 -7.43 23.97
CA GLU A 109 -3.68 -7.81 25.17
C GLU A 109 -4.12 -7.05 26.44
N GLU A 110 -5.39 -6.66 26.58
CA GLU A 110 -5.89 -6.00 27.83
C GLU A 110 -7.11 -6.69 28.47
N LYS A 111 -7.38 -7.95 28.11
CA LYS A 111 -8.31 -8.81 28.86
C LYS A 111 -7.82 -10.25 28.92
N LYS A 112 -7.06 -10.58 29.97
CA LYS A 112 -7.17 -11.84 30.74
C LYS A 112 -6.30 -11.69 31.99
N GLU A 113 -6.96 -11.20 33.03
CA GLU A 113 -6.66 -11.47 34.44
C GLU A 113 -6.80 -12.97 34.72
#